data_AF-A0A8J3XFH9-F1
#
_entry.id   AF-A0A8J3XFH9-F1
#
_cell.length_a   1.000
_cell.length_b   1.000
_cell.length_c   1.000
_cell.angle_alpha   90.00
_cell.angle_beta   90.00
_cell.angle_gamma   90.00
#
_symmetry.space_group_name_H-M   'P 1'
#
loop_
_entity.id
_entity.type
_entity.pdbx_description
1 polymer ?
#
loop_
_entity_poly.entity_id
_entity_poly.type
_entity_poly.pdbx_seq_one_letter_code
_entity_poly.pdbx_strand_id
1 'polypeptide(L)'
;MGLFDSEARRERRLQRLQDASNDHAQEALLYWRAGRVDQALQSNQKALDIIRGLQQEEPENDQHLAQLAGKLYNHAGMLIQGRRFSEAVITARSCVSSYLELTGGEVSRDAMVMDGLLSLAHSLRPVTSPRGRLAKLAGMTADAKGRLATALALSGAPGSAAEARRLASEAVSAYETLVELDAGYGADLARIREQEAEIRQLLGGRS
;
A
#
# COMPACT_ATOMS: atom_id res chain seq x y z
N MET A 1 13.87 -27.65 -30.19
CA MET A 1 14.75 -27.59 -28.99
C MET A 1 15.03 -26.17 -28.50
N GLY A 2 14.82 -25.09 -29.28
CA GLY A 2 15.17 -23.71 -28.87
C GLY A 2 14.13 -22.92 -28.04
N LEU A 3 12.83 -23.17 -28.20
CA LEU A 3 11.76 -22.39 -27.54
C LEU A 3 11.62 -22.70 -26.04
N PHE A 4 11.57 -23.98 -25.67
CA PHE A 4 11.53 -24.41 -24.26
C PHE A 4 12.73 -23.90 -23.45
N ASP A 5 13.91 -23.85 -24.05
CA ASP A 5 15.12 -23.34 -23.40
C ASP A 5 15.10 -21.80 -23.27
N SER A 6 14.44 -21.09 -24.20
CA SER A 6 14.20 -19.64 -24.07
C SER A 6 13.17 -19.29 -23.00
N GLU A 7 12.09 -20.06 -22.86
CA GLU A 7 11.07 -19.87 -21.82
C GLU A 7 11.65 -20.15 -20.43
N ALA A 8 12.32 -21.29 -20.25
CA ALA A 8 12.98 -21.62 -18.98
C ALA A 8 14.07 -20.59 -18.59
N ARG A 9 14.74 -19.95 -19.57
CA ARG A 9 15.66 -18.83 -19.30
C ARG A 9 14.92 -17.56 -18.88
N ARG A 10 13.79 -17.25 -19.51
CA ARG A 10 12.94 -16.10 -19.16
C ARG A 10 12.40 -16.24 -17.74
N GLU A 11 11.80 -17.38 -17.40
CA GLU A 11 11.27 -17.64 -16.06
C GLU A 11 12.34 -17.50 -14.97
N ARG A 12 13.53 -18.09 -15.19
CA ARG A 12 14.67 -17.94 -14.27
C ARG A 12 15.18 -16.51 -14.17
N ARG A 13 15.03 -15.68 -15.21
CA ARG A 13 15.34 -14.24 -15.15
C ARG A 13 14.29 -13.50 -14.33
N LEU A 14 13.01 -13.74 -14.58
CA LEU A 14 11.90 -13.13 -13.86
C LEU A 14 11.97 -13.45 -12.36
N GLN A 15 12.22 -14.71 -12.00
CA GLN A 15 12.38 -15.11 -10.60
C GLN A 15 13.56 -14.39 -9.93
N ARG A 16 14.72 -14.31 -10.59
CA ARG A 16 15.89 -13.59 -10.04
C ARG A 16 15.63 -12.09 -9.85
N LEU A 17 14.90 -11.47 -10.79
CA LEU A 17 14.49 -10.07 -10.65
C LEU A 17 13.51 -9.90 -9.47
N GLN A 18 12.57 -10.83 -9.33
CA GLN A 18 11.63 -10.84 -8.22
C GLN A 18 12.35 -10.96 -6.87
N ASP A 19 13.32 -11.86 -6.74
CA ASP A 19 14.13 -12.04 -5.54
C ASP A 19 14.94 -10.77 -5.25
N ALA A 20 15.65 -10.23 -6.26
CA ALA A 20 16.43 -9.00 -6.11
C ALA A 20 15.57 -7.78 -5.69
N SER A 21 14.35 -7.66 -6.22
CA SER A 21 13.40 -6.62 -5.80
C SER A 21 13.00 -6.77 -4.33
N ASN A 22 12.88 -8.01 -3.84
CA ASN A 22 12.53 -8.27 -2.45
C ASN A 22 13.72 -8.00 -1.52
N ASP A 23 14.93 -8.41 -1.90
CA ASP A 23 16.15 -8.14 -1.15
C ASP A 23 16.38 -6.64 -0.97
N HIS A 24 16.26 -5.86 -2.05
CA HIS A 24 16.39 -4.41 -1.98
C HIS A 24 15.31 -3.75 -1.11
N ALA A 25 14.07 -4.24 -1.14
CA ALA A 25 13.02 -3.73 -0.27
C ALA A 25 13.28 -4.08 1.20
N GLN A 26 13.80 -5.27 1.49
CA GLN A 26 14.19 -5.65 2.85
C GLN A 26 15.34 -4.80 3.37
N GLU A 27 16.38 -4.60 2.55
CA GLU A 27 17.51 -3.72 2.86
C GLU A 27 17.02 -2.30 3.17
N ALA A 28 16.09 -1.77 2.37
CA ALA A 28 15.50 -0.47 2.60
C ALA A 28 14.78 -0.38 3.95
N LEU A 29 14.00 -1.39 4.32
CA LEU A 29 13.34 -1.45 5.63
C LEU A 29 14.34 -1.46 6.79
N LEU A 30 15.48 -2.15 6.64
CA LEU A 30 16.56 -2.17 7.63
C LEU A 30 17.20 -0.78 7.78
N TYR A 31 17.56 -0.13 6.67
CA TYR A 31 18.07 1.25 6.72
C TYR A 31 17.07 2.22 7.33
N TRP A 32 15.79 2.07 6.98
CA TRP A 32 14.73 2.93 7.47
C TRP A 32 14.57 2.84 8.99
N ARG A 33 14.55 1.62 9.54
CA ARG A 33 14.53 1.37 10.99
C ARG A 33 15.77 1.89 11.70
N ALA A 34 16.92 1.89 11.03
CA ALA A 34 18.16 2.47 11.55
C ALA A 34 18.24 4.00 11.41
N GLY A 35 17.19 4.66 10.90
CA GLY A 35 17.17 6.12 10.68
C GLY A 35 18.03 6.59 9.49
N ARG A 36 18.57 5.67 8.69
CA ARG A 36 19.43 5.95 7.53
C ARG A 36 18.56 6.21 6.29
N VAL A 37 17.79 7.30 6.32
CA VAL A 37 16.69 7.56 5.37
C VAL A 37 17.14 7.58 3.91
N ASP A 38 18.25 8.24 3.57
CA ASP A 38 18.69 8.33 2.17
C ASP A 38 19.05 6.96 1.58
N GLN A 39 19.64 6.08 2.40
CA GLN A 39 19.97 4.72 1.98
C GLN A 39 18.72 3.85 1.86
N ALA A 40 17.75 4.05 2.76
CA ALA A 40 16.45 3.40 2.64
C ALA A 40 15.76 3.79 1.31
N LEU A 41 15.75 5.07 0.99
CA LEU A 41 15.18 5.57 -0.27
C LEU A 41 15.91 5.00 -1.48
N GLN A 42 17.25 4.98 -1.46
CA GLN A 42 18.03 4.42 -2.55
C GLN A 42 17.76 2.92 -2.77
N SER A 43 17.77 2.10 -1.72
CA SER A 43 17.50 0.67 -1.84
C SER A 43 16.04 0.41 -2.26
N ASN A 44 15.07 1.15 -1.71
CA ASN A 44 13.68 0.96 -2.11
C ASN A 44 13.41 1.42 -3.54
N GLN A 45 14.12 2.45 -4.03
CA GLN A 45 14.02 2.87 -5.42
C GLN A 45 14.47 1.77 -6.39
N LYS A 46 15.57 1.06 -6.08
CA LYS A 46 15.99 -0.11 -6.87
C LYS A 46 14.90 -1.19 -6.91
N ALA A 47 14.25 -1.45 -5.78
CA ALA A 47 13.15 -2.41 -5.71
C ALA A 47 11.94 -1.97 -6.57
N LEU A 48 11.61 -0.67 -6.57
CA LEU A 48 10.56 -0.07 -7.40
C LEU A 48 10.88 -0.17 -8.90
N ASP A 49 12.11 0.08 -9.28
CA ASP A 49 12.51 0.02 -10.70
C ASP A 49 12.42 -1.40 -11.23
N ILE A 50 12.83 -2.39 -10.44
CA ILE A 50 12.72 -3.81 -10.82
C ILE A 50 11.26 -4.25 -10.93
N ILE A 51 10.41 -3.93 -9.95
CA ILE A 51 9.01 -4.39 -9.97
C ILE A 51 8.21 -3.71 -11.10
N ARG A 52 8.53 -2.46 -11.45
CA ARG A 52 7.97 -1.80 -12.64
C ARG A 52 8.37 -2.50 -13.93
N GLY A 53 9.63 -2.94 -14.04
CA GLY A 53 10.10 -3.74 -15.16
C GLY A 53 9.38 -5.10 -15.26
N LEU A 54 9.18 -5.78 -14.12
CA LEU A 54 8.40 -7.01 -14.05
C LEU A 54 6.94 -6.81 -14.46
N GLN A 55 6.30 -5.74 -14.00
CA GLN A 55 4.93 -5.40 -14.39
C GLN A 55 4.80 -5.11 -15.89
N GLN A 56 5.79 -4.47 -16.51
CA GLN A 56 5.79 -4.25 -17.97
C GLN A 56 5.96 -5.55 -18.76
N GLU A 57 6.74 -6.51 -18.22
CA GLU A 57 6.97 -7.80 -18.87
C GLU A 57 5.84 -8.81 -18.62
N GLU A 58 5.11 -8.68 -17.51
CA GLU A 58 3.97 -9.52 -17.11
C GLU A 58 2.78 -8.66 -16.65
N PRO A 59 2.12 -7.91 -17.57
CA PRO A 59 1.08 -6.94 -17.20
C PRO A 59 -0.18 -7.57 -16.61
N GLU A 60 -0.44 -8.85 -16.89
CA GLU A 60 -1.59 -9.58 -16.34
C GLU A 60 -1.34 -10.16 -14.94
N ASN A 61 -0.12 -10.01 -14.40
CA ASN A 61 0.20 -10.50 -13.07
C ASN A 61 -0.07 -9.43 -12.00
N ASP A 62 -1.29 -9.45 -11.46
CA ASP A 62 -1.74 -8.61 -10.34
C ASP A 62 -0.78 -8.61 -9.13
N GLN A 63 0.02 -9.66 -8.94
CA GLN A 63 0.96 -9.71 -7.82
C GLN A 63 2.05 -8.64 -7.96
N HIS A 64 2.48 -8.31 -9.17
CA HIS A 64 3.45 -7.24 -9.40
C HIS A 64 2.89 -5.88 -9.01
N LEU A 65 1.61 -5.63 -9.34
CA LEU A 65 0.90 -4.41 -8.95
C LEU A 65 0.75 -4.31 -7.42
N ALA A 66 0.40 -5.41 -6.74
CA ALA A 66 0.30 -5.45 -5.28
C ALA A 66 1.65 -5.21 -4.59
N GLN A 67 2.73 -5.79 -5.13
CA GLN A 67 4.08 -5.56 -4.63
C GLN A 67 4.56 -4.12 -4.88
N LEU A 68 4.26 -3.57 -6.06
CA LEU A 68 4.54 -2.18 -6.39
C LEU A 68 3.84 -1.25 -5.38
N ALA A 69 2.55 -1.45 -5.13
CA ALA A 69 1.78 -0.66 -4.18
C ALA A 69 2.40 -0.69 -2.77
N GLY A 70 2.79 -1.87 -2.28
CA GLY A 70 3.45 -2.01 -0.97
C GLY A 70 4.82 -1.33 -0.90
N LYS A 71 5.63 -1.41 -1.97
CA LYS A 71 6.93 -0.72 -2.04
C LYS A 71 6.74 0.80 -2.12
N LEU A 72 5.73 1.30 -2.83
CA LEU A 72 5.36 2.73 -2.87
C LEU A 72 4.89 3.21 -1.49
N TYR A 73 4.07 2.42 -0.80
CA TYR A 73 3.59 2.71 0.56
C TYR A 73 4.76 2.94 1.53
N ASN A 74 5.79 2.09 1.46
CA ASN A 74 6.99 2.23 2.28
C ASN A 74 7.85 3.43 1.83
N HIS A 75 8.02 3.61 0.53
CA HIS A 75 8.80 4.73 -0.02
C HIS A 75 8.24 6.08 0.42
N ALA A 76 6.91 6.24 0.37
CA ALA A 76 6.24 7.45 0.85
C ALA A 76 6.51 7.70 2.35
N GLY A 77 6.51 6.64 3.18
CA GLY A 77 6.87 6.74 4.59
C GLY A 77 8.32 7.19 4.81
N MET A 78 9.26 6.62 4.05
CA MET A 78 10.68 7.02 4.06
C MET A 78 10.84 8.50 3.64
N LEU A 79 10.11 8.94 2.61
CA LEU A 79 10.13 10.34 2.16
C LEU A 79 9.57 11.29 3.21
N ILE A 80 8.50 10.93 3.92
CA ILE A 80 7.96 11.70 5.05
C ILE A 80 9.01 11.85 6.15
N GLN A 81 9.67 10.76 6.55
CA GLN A 81 10.72 10.82 7.57
C GLN A 81 11.92 11.66 7.11
N GLY A 82 12.26 11.61 5.83
CA GLY A 82 13.27 12.47 5.21
C GLY A 82 12.82 13.91 4.94
N ARG A 83 11.61 14.28 5.35
CA ARG A 83 10.99 15.61 5.13
C ARG A 83 10.85 16.02 3.65
N ARG A 84 10.82 15.04 2.75
CA ARG A 84 10.65 15.20 1.29
C ARG A 84 9.17 15.14 0.91
N PHE A 85 8.37 16.07 1.47
CA PHE A 85 6.91 15.96 1.48
C PHE A 85 6.26 16.01 0.09
N SER A 86 6.77 16.84 -0.82
CA SER A 86 6.22 16.93 -2.19
C SER A 86 6.36 15.60 -2.94
N GLU A 87 7.51 14.94 -2.82
CA GLU A 87 7.75 13.62 -3.39
C GLU A 87 6.92 12.53 -2.69
N ALA A 88 6.73 12.66 -1.38
CA ALA A 88 5.87 11.76 -0.61
C ALA A 88 4.42 11.82 -1.08
N VAL A 89 3.89 13.01 -1.38
CA VAL A 89 2.52 13.17 -1.92
C VAL A 89 2.39 12.44 -3.25
N ILE A 90 3.34 12.63 -4.19
CA ILE A 90 3.31 11.97 -5.50
C ILE A 90 3.33 10.46 -5.33
N THR A 91 4.25 9.96 -4.51
CA THR A 91 4.45 8.52 -4.29
C THR A 91 3.25 7.88 -3.59
N ALA A 92 2.69 8.54 -2.57
CA ALA A 92 1.51 8.07 -1.85
C ALA A 92 0.26 8.07 -2.74
N ARG A 93 0.11 9.05 -3.66
CA ARG A 93 -0.97 9.02 -4.66
C ARG A 93 -0.86 7.81 -5.58
N SER A 94 0.34 7.52 -6.10
CA SER A 94 0.57 6.34 -6.92
C SER A 94 0.22 5.05 -6.14
N CYS A 95 0.59 4.98 -4.86
CA CYS A 95 0.22 3.86 -3.99
C CYS A 95 -1.30 3.67 -3.87
N VAL A 96 -2.05 4.75 -3.58
CA VAL A 96 -3.53 4.71 -3.52
C VAL A 96 -4.11 4.26 -4.86
N SER A 97 -3.61 4.80 -5.97
CA SER A 97 -4.06 4.43 -7.31
C SER A 97 -3.85 2.94 -7.59
N SER A 98 -2.68 2.38 -7.26
CA SER A 98 -2.40 0.96 -7.47
C SER A 98 -3.30 0.05 -6.63
N TYR A 99 -3.60 0.43 -5.38
CA TYR A 99 -4.53 -0.35 -4.56
C TYR A 99 -5.97 -0.25 -5.05
N LEU A 100 -6.41 0.92 -5.54
CA LEU A 100 -7.73 1.08 -6.15
C LEU A 100 -7.86 0.27 -7.45
N GLU A 101 -6.80 0.18 -8.24
CA GLU A 101 -6.77 -0.67 -9.44
C GLU A 101 -6.94 -2.15 -9.08
N LEU A 102 -6.24 -2.63 -8.05
CA LEU A 102 -6.37 -4.02 -7.56
C LEU A 102 -7.78 -4.37 -7.05
N THR A 103 -8.52 -3.39 -6.55
CA THR A 103 -9.89 -3.58 -6.06
C THR A 103 -10.95 -3.25 -7.11
N GLY A 104 -10.57 -2.71 -8.27
CA GLY A 104 -11.52 -2.17 -9.24
C GLY A 104 -12.25 -0.91 -8.78
N GLY A 105 -11.71 -0.18 -7.79
CA GLY A 105 -12.29 1.03 -7.20
C GLY A 105 -12.52 0.94 -5.69
N GLU A 106 -13.38 1.82 -5.17
CA GLU A 106 -13.78 1.78 -3.75
C GLU A 106 -14.60 0.50 -3.47
N VAL A 107 -14.26 -0.17 -2.37
CA VAL A 107 -14.87 -1.46 -2.02
C VAL A 107 -16.00 -1.25 -1.01
N SER A 108 -17.20 -1.74 -1.34
CA SER A 108 -18.33 -1.72 -0.40
C SER A 108 -18.26 -2.87 0.61
N ARG A 109 -18.92 -2.68 1.77
CA ARG A 109 -19.09 -3.73 2.79
C ARG A 109 -19.66 -5.02 2.20
N ASP A 110 -20.69 -4.91 1.37
CA ASP A 110 -21.34 -6.07 0.74
C ASP A 110 -20.38 -6.81 -0.20
N ALA A 111 -19.56 -6.09 -0.98
CA ALA A 111 -18.55 -6.71 -1.83
C ALA A 111 -17.50 -7.48 -1.01
N MET A 112 -17.05 -6.93 0.13
CA MET A 112 -16.14 -7.63 1.04
C MET A 112 -16.77 -8.88 1.65
N VAL A 113 -18.03 -8.81 2.07
CA VAL A 113 -18.76 -9.96 2.61
C VAL A 113 -18.90 -11.04 1.55
N MET A 114 -19.32 -10.68 0.34
CA MET A 114 -19.47 -11.62 -0.78
C MET A 114 -18.15 -12.29 -1.15
N ASP A 115 -17.05 -11.53 -1.26
CA ASP A 115 -15.71 -12.07 -1.51
C ASP A 115 -15.26 -13.03 -0.40
N GLY A 116 -15.50 -12.68 0.86
CA GLY A 116 -15.24 -13.56 2.00
C GLY A 116 -16.03 -14.88 1.94
N LEU A 117 -17.33 -14.81 1.67
CA LEU A 117 -18.20 -15.99 1.55
C LEU A 117 -17.78 -16.90 0.38
N LEU A 118 -17.44 -16.31 -0.77
CA LEU A 118 -16.94 -17.06 -1.92
C LEU A 118 -15.61 -17.75 -1.58
N SER A 119 -14.67 -17.05 -0.95
CA SER A 119 -13.39 -17.64 -0.53
C SER A 119 -13.60 -18.81 0.44
N LEU A 120 -14.56 -18.71 1.36
CA LEU A 120 -14.90 -19.80 2.28
C LEU A 120 -15.45 -21.01 1.54
N ALA A 121 -16.41 -20.80 0.62
CA ALA A 121 -17.03 -21.86 -0.17
C ALA A 121 -16.01 -22.67 -0.99
N HIS A 122 -15.00 -22.00 -1.56
CA HIS A 122 -13.95 -22.66 -2.36
C HIS A 122 -12.93 -23.45 -1.50
N SER A 123 -12.81 -23.16 -0.20
CA SER A 123 -11.73 -23.70 0.62
C SER A 123 -11.99 -25.07 1.28
N LEU A 124 -13.26 -25.51 1.41
CA LEU A 124 -13.71 -26.74 2.10
C LEU A 124 -13.02 -27.03 3.46
N ARG A 125 -12.40 -26.03 4.10
CA ARG A 125 -11.75 -26.09 5.42
C ARG A 125 -12.40 -25.07 6.35
N PRO A 126 -12.40 -25.31 7.68
CA PRO A 126 -12.78 -24.28 8.64
C PRO A 126 -11.70 -23.21 8.63
N VAL A 127 -11.90 -22.14 7.86
CA VAL A 127 -11.04 -20.96 7.89
C VAL A 127 -11.51 -20.10 9.06
N THR A 128 -10.59 -19.79 9.96
CA THR A 128 -10.87 -19.11 11.24
C THR A 128 -11.03 -17.60 11.13
N SER A 129 -11.07 -17.01 9.93
CA SER A 129 -11.40 -15.59 9.72
C SER A 129 -11.85 -15.34 8.27
N PRO A 130 -12.97 -14.62 8.02
CA PRO A 130 -13.40 -14.21 6.69
C PRO A 130 -12.56 -13.00 6.22
N ARG A 131 -11.24 -13.15 6.12
CA ARG A 131 -10.38 -12.14 5.50
C ARG A 131 -10.35 -12.39 3.99
N GLY A 132 -11.47 -12.08 3.33
CA GLY A 132 -11.51 -12.01 1.87
C GLY A 132 -10.38 -11.11 1.35
N ARG A 133 -9.88 -11.41 0.15
CA ARG A 133 -8.84 -10.62 -0.53
C ARG A 133 -9.23 -9.14 -0.55
N LEU A 134 -10.50 -8.84 -0.79
CA LEU A 134 -11.02 -7.48 -0.87
C LEU A 134 -10.97 -6.75 0.48
N ALA A 135 -11.29 -7.40 1.60
CA ALA A 135 -11.20 -6.77 2.92
C ALA A 135 -9.75 -6.37 3.26
N LYS A 136 -8.79 -7.27 2.95
CA LYS A 136 -7.37 -6.97 3.13
C LYS A 136 -6.91 -5.80 2.25
N LEU A 137 -7.29 -5.80 0.98
CA LEU A 137 -6.94 -4.71 0.05
C LEU A 137 -7.60 -3.40 0.47
N ALA A 138 -8.85 -3.40 0.94
CA ALA A 138 -9.53 -2.21 1.44
C ALA A 138 -8.77 -1.58 2.63
N GLY A 139 -8.26 -2.41 3.56
CA GLY A 139 -7.40 -1.94 4.65
C GLY A 139 -6.10 -1.32 4.14
N MET A 140 -5.45 -1.96 3.16
CA MET A 140 -4.24 -1.40 2.53
C MET A 140 -4.51 -0.07 1.79
N THR A 141 -5.66 0.05 1.12
CA THR A 141 -6.12 1.31 0.51
C THR A 141 -6.33 2.39 1.57
N ALA A 142 -6.98 2.06 2.69
CA ALA A 142 -7.20 2.98 3.80
C ALA A 142 -5.85 3.46 4.40
N ASP A 143 -4.91 2.55 4.62
CA ASP A 143 -3.56 2.87 5.06
C ASP A 143 -2.83 3.80 4.08
N ALA A 144 -2.92 3.53 2.78
CA ALA A 144 -2.34 4.37 1.74
C ALA A 144 -2.98 5.77 1.71
N LYS A 145 -4.32 5.86 1.89
CA LYS A 145 -5.04 7.14 2.03
C LYS A 145 -4.57 7.92 3.25
N GLY A 146 -4.42 7.27 4.41
CA GLY A 146 -3.88 7.89 5.62
C GLY A 146 -2.46 8.43 5.42
N ARG A 147 -1.60 7.65 4.73
CA ARG A 147 -0.24 8.08 4.37
C ARG A 147 -0.27 9.32 3.46
N LEU A 148 -1.11 9.31 2.44
CA LEU A 148 -1.27 10.44 1.52
C LEU A 148 -1.79 11.68 2.26
N ALA A 149 -2.78 11.51 3.14
CA ALA A 149 -3.30 12.58 3.97
C ALA A 149 -2.22 13.22 4.84
N THR A 150 -1.36 12.40 5.44
CA THR A 150 -0.20 12.87 6.24
C THR A 150 0.77 13.66 5.37
N ALA A 151 1.14 13.14 4.19
CA ALA A 151 2.04 13.82 3.28
C ALA A 151 1.48 15.18 2.81
N LEU A 152 0.18 15.24 2.51
CA LEU A 152 -0.53 16.46 2.10
C LEU A 152 -0.61 17.49 3.23
N ALA A 153 -0.84 17.06 4.47
CA ALA A 153 -0.86 17.95 5.62
C ALA A 153 0.53 18.54 5.89
N LEU A 154 1.57 17.71 5.84
CA LEU A 154 2.95 18.14 6.06
C LEU A 154 3.48 19.05 4.96
N SER A 155 3.15 18.79 3.69
CA SER A 155 3.62 19.58 2.55
C SER A 155 3.15 21.05 2.60
N GLY A 156 1.97 21.31 3.18
CA GLY A 156 1.41 22.66 3.26
C GLY A 156 1.05 23.28 1.92
N ALA A 157 0.91 22.47 0.86
CA ALA A 157 0.51 22.95 -0.44
C ALA A 157 -0.90 23.59 -0.40
N PRO A 158 -1.15 24.71 -1.10
CA PRO A 158 -2.47 25.32 -1.16
C PRO A 158 -3.54 24.32 -1.59
N GLY A 159 -4.67 24.29 -0.88
CA GLY A 159 -5.78 23.36 -1.15
C GLY A 159 -5.56 21.92 -0.64
N SER A 160 -4.36 21.54 -0.17
CA SER A 160 -4.08 20.18 0.31
C SER A 160 -4.80 19.85 1.62
N ALA A 161 -5.12 20.85 2.44
CA ALA A 161 -5.72 20.65 3.76
C ALA A 161 -7.11 20.01 3.70
N ALA A 162 -7.96 20.43 2.76
CA ALA A 162 -9.29 19.86 2.60
C ALA A 162 -9.21 18.40 2.13
N GLU A 163 -8.31 18.13 1.18
CA GLU A 163 -8.09 16.77 0.67
C GLU A 163 -7.48 15.85 1.74
N ALA A 164 -6.51 16.33 2.53
CA ALA A 164 -5.93 15.59 3.64
C ALA A 164 -7.00 15.18 4.66
N ARG A 165 -7.89 16.11 5.06
CA ARG A 165 -9.00 15.82 5.98
C ARG A 165 -9.95 14.77 5.41
N ARG A 166 -10.33 14.91 4.13
CA ARG A 166 -11.21 13.95 3.45
C ARG A 166 -10.59 12.55 3.45
N LEU A 167 -9.34 12.42 3.00
CA LEU A 167 -8.64 11.14 2.91
C LEU A 167 -8.43 10.47 4.28
N ALA A 168 -8.14 11.26 5.32
CA ALA A 168 -8.00 10.74 6.68
C ALA A 168 -9.35 10.22 7.21
N SER A 169 -10.44 10.95 6.98
CA SER A 169 -11.80 10.53 7.36
C SER A 169 -12.25 9.27 6.59
N GLU A 170 -11.93 9.17 5.30
CA GLU A 170 -12.20 7.97 4.50
C GLU A 170 -11.43 6.75 5.02
N ALA A 171 -10.17 6.94 5.42
CA ALA A 171 -9.37 5.86 6.00
C ALA A 171 -9.98 5.35 7.33
N VAL A 172 -10.44 6.25 8.21
CA VAL A 172 -11.13 5.86 9.46
C VAL A 172 -12.41 5.11 9.13
N SER A 173 -13.26 5.63 8.25
CA SER A 173 -14.54 5.01 7.89
C SER A 173 -14.37 3.61 7.27
N ALA A 174 -13.33 3.43 6.45
CA ALA A 174 -12.98 2.11 5.91
C ALA A 174 -12.62 1.12 7.03
N TYR A 175 -11.81 1.53 8.02
CA TYR A 175 -11.47 0.67 9.15
C TYR A 175 -12.64 0.43 10.11
N GLU A 176 -13.56 1.38 10.27
CA GLU A 176 -14.82 1.16 11.00
C GLU A 176 -15.64 0.03 10.35
N THR A 177 -15.78 0.09 9.01
CA THR A 177 -16.44 -0.97 8.24
C THR A 177 -15.70 -2.31 8.38
N LEU A 178 -14.37 -2.32 8.33
CA LEU A 178 -13.58 -3.54 8.47
C LEU A 178 -13.71 -4.18 9.85
N VAL A 179 -13.78 -3.40 10.92
CA VAL A 179 -13.96 -3.90 12.29
C VAL A 179 -15.33 -4.57 12.47
N GLU A 180 -16.37 -4.10 11.77
CA GLU A 180 -17.68 -4.78 11.76
C GLU A 180 -17.61 -6.17 11.11
N LEU A 181 -16.66 -6.38 10.19
CA LEU A 181 -16.45 -7.66 9.50
C LEU A 181 -15.53 -8.60 10.29
N ASP A 182 -14.47 -8.04 10.88
CA ASP A 182 -13.48 -8.76 11.67
C ASP A 182 -12.90 -7.84 12.75
N ALA A 183 -13.18 -8.16 14.02
CA ALA A 183 -12.65 -7.42 15.17
C ALA A 183 -11.11 -7.36 15.21
N GLY A 184 -10.42 -8.24 14.47
CA GLY A 184 -8.98 -8.22 14.29
C GLY A 184 -8.42 -6.94 13.68
N TYR A 185 -9.24 -6.11 13.03
CA TYR A 185 -8.84 -4.77 12.55
C TYR A 185 -8.90 -3.67 13.61
N GLY A 186 -9.28 -3.99 14.86
CA GLY A 186 -9.45 -2.99 15.92
C GLY A 186 -8.17 -2.20 16.25
N ALA A 187 -7.01 -2.85 16.21
CA ALA A 187 -5.73 -2.20 16.42
C ALA A 187 -5.39 -1.20 15.30
N ASP A 188 -5.70 -1.56 14.05
CA ASP A 188 -5.49 -0.68 12.90
C ASP A 188 -6.43 0.53 12.93
N LEU A 189 -7.70 0.32 13.32
CA LEU A 189 -8.65 1.42 13.50
C LEU A 189 -8.15 2.42 14.56
N ALA A 190 -7.63 1.93 15.69
CA ALA A 190 -7.06 2.81 16.72
C ALA A 190 -5.89 3.63 16.18
N ARG A 191 -4.95 2.99 15.48
CA ARG A 191 -3.80 3.64 14.84
C ARG A 191 -4.23 4.71 13.82
N ILE A 192 -5.21 4.41 12.97
CA ILE A 192 -5.69 5.36 11.95
C ILE A 192 -6.45 6.54 12.56
N ARG A 193 -7.19 6.33 13.66
CA ARG A 193 -7.82 7.44 14.40
C ARG A 193 -6.81 8.37 15.05
N GLU A 194 -5.72 7.82 15.61
CA GLU A 194 -4.61 8.61 16.12
C GLU A 194 -3.97 9.45 15.00
N GLN A 195 -3.67 8.81 13.86
CA GLN A 195 -3.14 9.49 12.69
C GLN A 195 -4.07 10.62 12.18
N GLU A 196 -5.39 10.39 12.15
CA GLU A 196 -6.36 11.43 11.78
C GLU A 196 -6.33 12.61 12.76
N ALA A 197 -6.24 12.34 14.07
CA ALA A 197 -6.15 13.37 15.10
C ALA A 197 -4.88 14.23 14.94
N GLU A 198 -3.73 13.60 14.67
CA GLU A 198 -2.48 14.30 14.37
C GLU A 198 -2.61 15.20 13.13
N ILE A 199 -3.21 14.69 12.05
CA ILE A 199 -3.46 15.48 10.83
C ILE A 199 -4.35 16.68 11.13
N ARG A 200 -5.40 16.51 11.93
CA ARG A 200 -6.28 17.62 12.34
C ARG A 200 -5.52 18.67 13.13
N GLN A 201 -4.65 18.26 14.06
CA GLN A 201 -3.80 19.19 14.83
C GLN A 201 -2.83 19.96 13.92
N LEU A 202 -2.14 19.26 13.02
CA LEU A 202 -1.21 19.86 12.05
C LEU A 202 -1.87 20.93 11.17
N LEU A 203 -3.13 20.69 10.78
CA LEU A 203 -3.90 21.60 9.94
C LEU A 203 -4.62 22.71 10.74
N GLY A 204 -4.88 22.50 12.04
CA GLY A 204 -5.52 23.47 12.93
C GLY A 204 -4.54 24.49 13.52
N GLY A 205 -3.26 24.12 13.70
CA GLY A 205 -2.22 25.03 14.20
C GLY A 205 -1.62 25.98 13.15
N ARG A 206 -2.15 26.01 11.92
CA ARG A 206 -1.66 26.84 10.80
C ARG A 206 -2.58 28.04 10.47
N SER A 207 -3.44 28.45 11.42
CA SER A 207 -4.32 29.63 11.30
C SER A 207 -3.60 30.94 11.61
#